data_AF-A0A816G548-F1
#
_entry.id   AF-A0A816G548-F1
#
_cell.length_a   1.000
_cell.length_b   1.000
_cell.length_c   1.000
_cell.angle_alpha   90.00
_cell.angle_beta   90.00
_cell.angle_gamma   90.00
#
_symmetry.space_group_name_H-M   'P 1'
#
loop_
_entity.id
_entity.type
_entity.pdbx_description
1 polymer ?
#
loop_
_entity_poly.entity_id
_entity_poly.type
_entity_poly.pdbx_seq_one_letter_code
_entity_poly.pdbx_strand_id
1 'polypeptide(L)'
;MVTASQLPALLLGMIPNFGGRFVVYIFGLLTSLFLSFILFETIYFIIPNKKMTIKETWCGALAAAIGLQLFMIVFPIYVKNFMASYTGQIGFVVILLIFLFYSAVIFILGAQINAFFFEHIQPLPVSLGTFVSAIADEYRERETREPLNI
;
A
#
# COMPACT_ATOMS: atom_id res chain seq x y z
N MET A 1 8.81 -30.44 -13.79
CA MET A 1 7.58 -29.73 -13.40
C MET A 1 7.55 -28.33 -14.04
N VAL A 2 7.48 -28.24 -15.38
CA VAL A 2 7.56 -26.96 -16.14
C VAL A 2 6.35 -26.74 -17.07
N THR A 3 5.33 -27.59 -17.00
CA THR A 3 4.24 -27.60 -18.00
C THR A 3 3.15 -26.56 -17.75
N ALA A 4 2.92 -26.12 -16.50
CA ALA A 4 1.83 -25.17 -16.19
C ALA A 4 2.18 -23.70 -16.50
N SER A 5 3.45 -23.30 -16.44
CA SER A 5 3.88 -21.92 -16.75
C SER A 5 3.97 -21.63 -18.25
N GLN A 6 3.91 -22.67 -19.08
CA GLN A 6 3.91 -22.54 -20.54
C GLN A 6 2.52 -22.35 -21.12
N LEU A 7 1.46 -22.56 -20.34
CA LEU A 7 0.08 -22.34 -20.81
C LEU A 7 -0.12 -20.94 -21.40
N PRO A 8 0.30 -19.85 -20.75
CA PRO A 8 0.19 -18.52 -21.33
C PRO A 8 0.99 -18.39 -22.64
N ALA A 9 2.19 -18.97 -22.71
CA ALA A 9 3.04 -18.93 -23.89
C ALA A 9 2.46 -19.73 -25.07
N LEU A 10 1.82 -20.87 -24.79
CA LEU A 10 1.11 -21.70 -25.78
C LEU A 10 -0.15 -21.01 -26.28
N LEU A 11 -0.95 -20.42 -25.39
CA LEU A 11 -2.13 -19.63 -25.75
C LEU A 11 -1.76 -18.40 -26.59
N LEU A 12 -0.63 -17.75 -26.29
CA LEU A 12 -0.07 -16.66 -27.10
C LEU A 12 0.48 -17.15 -28.45
N GLY A 13 1.01 -18.38 -28.52
CA GLY A 13 1.49 -19.00 -29.76
C GLY A 13 0.38 -19.39 -30.73
N MET A 14 -0.84 -19.63 -30.23
CA MET A 14 -2.04 -19.86 -31.04
C MET A 14 -2.56 -18.59 -31.73
N ILE A 15 -2.06 -17.41 -31.36
CA ILE A 15 -2.42 -16.13 -31.95
C ILE A 15 -1.27 -15.66 -32.84
N PRO A 16 -1.28 -16.00 -34.15
CA PRO A 16 -0.15 -15.74 -35.04
C PRO A 16 0.05 -14.24 -35.32
N ASN A 17 -0.99 -13.42 -35.11
CA ASN A 17 -0.97 -12.00 -35.45
C ASN A 17 -0.43 -11.14 -34.29
N PHE A 18 0.53 -10.27 -34.59
CA PHE A 18 1.10 -9.31 -33.64
C PHE A 18 0.04 -8.48 -32.90
N GLY A 19 -1.00 -8.02 -33.61
CA GLY A 19 -2.09 -7.26 -33.01
C GLY A 19 -2.87 -8.05 -31.95
N GLY A 20 -3.14 -9.34 -32.20
CA GLY A 20 -3.85 -10.19 -31.24
C GLY A 20 -3.03 -10.44 -29.98
N ARG A 21 -1.71 -10.63 -30.11
CA ARG A 21 -0.81 -10.79 -28.95
C ARG A 21 -0.79 -9.53 -28.08
N PHE A 22 -0.81 -8.36 -28.70
CA PHE A 22 -0.89 -7.08 -27.97
C PHE A 22 -2.20 -6.93 -27.21
N VAL A 23 -3.34 -7.26 -27.84
CA VAL A 23 -4.66 -7.20 -27.20
C VAL A 23 -4.72 -8.10 -25.96
N VAL A 24 -4.24 -9.35 -26.06
CA VAL A 24 -4.23 -10.29 -24.91
C VAL A 24 -3.33 -9.78 -23.79
N TYR A 25 -2.18 -9.19 -24.11
CA TYR A 25 -1.28 -8.62 -23.11
C TYR A 25 -1.93 -7.44 -22.36
N ILE A 26 -2.52 -6.50 -23.09
CA ILE A 26 -3.23 -5.36 -22.48
C ILE A 26 -4.42 -5.84 -21.65
N PHE A 27 -5.18 -6.82 -22.15
CA PHE A 27 -6.29 -7.41 -21.40
C PHE A 27 -5.82 -8.04 -20.08
N GLY A 28 -4.70 -8.77 -20.10
CA GLY A 28 -4.09 -9.34 -18.89
C GLY A 28 -3.64 -8.28 -17.89
N LEU A 29 -3.00 -7.21 -18.35
CA LEU A 29 -2.61 -6.08 -17.50
C LEU A 29 -3.82 -5.40 -16.86
N LEU A 30 -4.87 -5.13 -17.65
CA LEU A 30 -6.09 -4.52 -17.14
C LEU A 30 -6.79 -5.41 -16.11
N THR A 31 -6.84 -6.73 -16.36
CA THR A 31 -7.43 -7.69 -15.43
C THR A 31 -6.65 -7.75 -14.12
N SER A 32 -5.32 -7.81 -14.18
CA SER A 32 -4.44 -7.79 -13.00
C SER A 32 -4.60 -6.50 -12.19
N LEU A 33 -4.63 -5.35 -12.87
CA LEU A 33 -4.82 -4.05 -12.23
C LEU A 33 -6.19 -3.94 -11.57
N PHE A 34 -7.25 -4.39 -12.25
CA PHE A 34 -8.61 -4.40 -11.71
C PHE A 34 -8.73 -5.30 -10.48
N LEU A 35 -8.12 -6.48 -10.51
CA LEU A 35 -8.14 -7.40 -9.38
C LEU A 35 -7.37 -6.84 -8.17
N SER A 36 -6.22 -6.21 -8.44
CA SER A 36 -5.41 -5.54 -7.42
C SER A 36 -6.15 -4.34 -6.82
N PHE A 37 -6.87 -3.58 -7.65
CA PHE A 37 -7.72 -2.48 -7.21
C PHE A 37 -8.81 -2.97 -6.26
N ILE A 38 -9.56 -4.02 -6.63
CA ILE A 38 -10.58 -4.61 -5.76
C ILE A 38 -9.98 -5.10 -4.43
N LEU A 39 -8.80 -5.72 -4.49
CA LEU A 39 -8.09 -6.19 -3.31
C LEU A 39 -7.77 -5.03 -2.35
N PHE A 40 -7.11 -3.97 -2.83
CA PHE A 40 -6.77 -2.83 -2.00
C PHE A 40 -8.01 -2.04 -1.54
N GLU A 41 -9.04 -1.92 -2.39
CA GLU A 41 -10.30 -1.28 -2.02
C GLU A 41 -10.98 -2.01 -0.87
N THR A 42 -11.04 -3.34 -0.95
CA THR A 42 -11.62 -4.19 0.11
C THR A 42 -10.85 -4.04 1.42
N ILE A 43 -9.53 -4.04 1.32
CA ILE A 43 -8.63 -3.82 2.47
C ILE A 43 -8.90 -2.45 3.11
N TYR A 44 -8.89 -1.37 2.32
CA TYR A 44 -9.07 -0.02 2.84
C TYR A 44 -10.49 0.24 3.31
N PHE A 45 -11.47 -0.53 2.86
CA PHE A 45 -12.84 -0.45 3.35
C PHE A 45 -13.02 -1.21 4.68
N ILE A 46 -12.43 -2.41 4.83
CA ILE A 46 -12.67 -3.29 5.98
C ILE A 46 -11.75 -2.99 7.17
N ILE A 47 -10.48 -2.69 6.92
CA ILE A 47 -9.47 -2.60 7.98
C ILE A 47 -9.65 -1.37 8.89
N PRO A 48 -10.01 -0.18 8.38
CA PRO A 48 -10.17 0.98 9.26
C PRO A 48 -11.31 0.75 10.26
N ASN A 49 -11.06 1.07 11.53
CA ASN A 49 -12.11 1.04 12.57
C ASN A 49 -13.05 2.25 12.50
N LYS A 50 -13.18 2.85 11.31
CA LYS A 50 -14.02 4.01 11.02
C LYS A 50 -14.89 3.68 9.81
N LYS A 51 -16.13 4.14 9.84
CA LYS A 51 -17.05 4.01 8.70
C LYS A 51 -16.53 4.87 7.55
N MET A 52 -15.80 4.25 6.62
CA MET A 52 -15.42 4.83 5.35
C MET A 52 -16.37 4.37 4.26
N THR A 53 -16.63 5.23 3.28
CA THR A 53 -17.38 4.89 2.08
C THR A 53 -16.41 4.51 0.97
N ILE A 54 -16.80 3.65 0.03
CA ILE A 54 -16.00 3.28 -1.17
C ILE A 54 -15.51 4.52 -1.94
N LYS A 55 -16.29 5.61 -1.94
CA LYS A 55 -15.92 6.89 -2.55
C LYS A 55 -14.75 7.61 -1.88
N GLU A 56 -14.41 7.22 -0.66
CA GLU A 56 -13.32 7.78 0.15
C GLU A 56 -12.04 6.91 0.08
N THR A 57 -12.15 5.68 -0.42
CA THR A 57 -11.05 4.71 -0.42
C THR A 57 -10.47 4.41 -1.81
N TRP A 58 -11.23 4.70 -2.87
CA TRP A 58 -10.86 4.36 -4.25
C TRP A 58 -9.57 5.04 -4.74
N CYS A 59 -9.28 6.26 -4.28
CA CYS A 59 -8.10 7.01 -4.76
C CYS A 59 -6.80 6.31 -4.32
N GLY A 60 -6.70 5.97 -3.04
CA GLY A 60 -5.59 5.21 -2.47
C GLY A 60 -5.55 3.77 -2.96
N ALA A 61 -6.71 3.12 -3.17
CA ALA A 61 -6.76 1.78 -3.75
C ALA A 61 -6.20 1.74 -5.18
N LEU A 62 -6.55 2.73 -6.00
CA LEU A 62 -6.01 2.86 -7.35
C LEU A 62 -4.51 3.15 -7.34
N ALA A 63 -4.05 4.06 -6.47
CA ALA A 63 -2.63 4.35 -6.32
C ALA A 63 -1.83 3.11 -5.89
N ALA A 64 -2.34 2.35 -4.91
CA ALA A 64 -1.71 1.11 -4.45
C ALA A 64 -1.72 0.01 -5.52
N ALA A 65 -2.81 -0.13 -6.27
CA ALA A 65 -2.90 -1.09 -7.38
C ALA A 65 -1.88 -0.79 -8.49
N ILE A 66 -1.73 0.49 -8.87
CA ILE A 66 -0.71 0.92 -9.84
C ILE A 66 0.69 0.67 -9.28
N GLY A 67 0.94 1.03 -8.02
CA GLY A 67 2.20 0.79 -7.34
C GLY A 67 2.57 -0.70 -7.31
N LEU A 68 1.61 -1.57 -7.01
CA LEU A 68 1.79 -3.01 -7.03
C LEU A 68 2.10 -3.52 -8.44
N GLN A 69 1.39 -3.04 -9.47
CA GLN A 69 1.65 -3.46 -10.85
C GLN A 69 3.04 -3.03 -11.31
N LEU A 70 3.47 -1.80 -10.98
CA LEU A 70 4.83 -1.34 -11.25
C LEU A 70 5.86 -2.20 -10.51
N PHE A 71 5.59 -2.52 -9.25
CA PHE A 71 6.45 -3.38 -8.45
C PHE A 71 6.58 -4.79 -9.05
N MET A 72 5.48 -5.38 -9.52
CA MET A 72 5.48 -6.67 -10.20
C MET A 72 6.29 -6.69 -11.51
N ILE A 73 6.45 -5.53 -12.17
CA ILE A 73 7.31 -5.39 -13.36
C ILE A 73 8.78 -5.27 -12.95
N VAL A 74 9.08 -4.44 -11.94
CA VAL A 74 10.46 -4.12 -11.52
C VAL A 74 11.10 -5.25 -10.70
N PHE A 75 10.33 -5.91 -9.83
CA PHE A 75 10.82 -6.89 -8.88
C PHE A 75 11.51 -8.10 -9.54
N PRO A 76 10.96 -8.73 -10.60
CA PRO A 76 11.66 -9.81 -11.30
C PRO A 76 12.98 -9.37 -11.94
N ILE A 77 13.07 -8.12 -12.40
CA ILE A 77 14.29 -7.54 -12.97
C ILE A 77 15.35 -7.41 -11.87
N TYR A 78 14.95 -6.92 -10.69
CA TYR A 78 15.83 -6.86 -9.52
C TYR A 78 16.37 -8.24 -9.13
N VAL A 79 15.48 -9.23 -8.98
CA VAL A 79 15.87 -10.60 -8.60
C VAL A 79 16.82 -11.19 -9.64
N LYS A 80 16.52 -11.04 -10.94
CA LYS A 80 17.35 -11.56 -12.03
C LYS A 80 18.75 -10.95 -12.05
N ASN A 81 18.87 -9.64 -11.84
CA ASN A 81 20.16 -8.94 -12.01
C ASN A 81 21.02 -8.99 -10.74
N PHE A 82 20.40 -8.95 -9.56
CA PHE A 82 21.13 -8.79 -8.29
C PHE A 82 21.11 -10.03 -7.41
N MET A 83 20.10 -10.90 -7.56
CA MET A 83 19.95 -12.09 -6.71
C MET A 83 20.30 -13.41 -7.42
N ALA A 84 20.66 -13.39 -8.71
CA ALA A 84 20.94 -14.61 -9.47
C ALA A 84 22.11 -15.46 -8.92
N SER A 85 23.13 -14.82 -8.35
CA SER A 85 24.28 -15.51 -7.74
C SER A 85 24.01 -16.01 -6.31
N TYR A 86 22.96 -15.52 -5.67
CA TYR A 86 22.60 -15.87 -4.29
C TYR A 86 21.66 -17.08 -4.31
N THR A 87 22.23 -18.26 -4.55
CA THR A 87 21.50 -19.52 -4.57
C THR A 87 21.45 -20.14 -3.16
N GLY A 88 20.25 -20.24 -2.58
CA GLY A 88 20.04 -20.88 -1.27
C GLY A 88 18.93 -20.23 -0.43
N GLN A 89 18.71 -20.77 0.77
CA GLN A 89 17.67 -20.30 1.70
C GLN A 89 17.83 -18.84 2.09
N ILE A 90 19.07 -18.35 2.23
CA ILE A 90 19.36 -16.94 2.57
C ILE A 90 18.87 -16.00 1.46
N GLY A 91 19.15 -16.33 0.19
CA GLY A 91 18.67 -15.56 -0.96
C GLY A 91 17.15 -15.51 -1.00
N PHE A 92 16.47 -16.64 -0.75
CA PHE A 92 15.02 -16.69 -0.66
C PHE A 92 14.45 -15.76 0.43
N VAL A 93 15.01 -15.79 1.65
CA VAL A 93 14.57 -14.92 2.74
C VAL A 93 14.75 -13.44 2.38
N VAL A 94 15.90 -13.06 1.80
CA VAL A 94 16.15 -11.68 1.40
C VAL A 94 15.18 -11.21 0.30
N ILE A 95 14.96 -12.05 -0.72
CA ILE A 95 13.98 -11.78 -1.79
C ILE A 95 12.58 -11.57 -1.19
N LEU A 96 12.17 -12.43 -0.25
CA LEU A 96 10.88 -12.34 0.42
C LEU A 96 10.77 -11.07 1.27
N LEU A 97 11.82 -10.72 2.02
CA LEU A 97 11.84 -9.51 2.84
C LEU A 97 11.69 -8.25 1.99
N ILE A 98 12.41 -8.17 0.87
CA ILE A 98 12.30 -7.05 -0.07
C ILE A 98 10.90 -7.01 -0.68
N PHE A 99 10.36 -8.17 -1.08
CA PHE A 99 9.00 -8.27 -1.61
C PHE A 99 7.96 -7.73 -0.63
N LEU A 100 7.99 -8.22 0.61
CA LEU A 100 7.06 -7.83 1.67
C LEU A 100 7.25 -6.37 2.08
N PHE A 101 8.50 -5.90 2.17
CA PHE A 101 8.81 -4.51 2.51
C PHE A 101 8.20 -3.54 1.50
N TYR A 102 8.45 -3.72 0.21
CA TYR A 102 7.89 -2.83 -0.80
C TYR A 102 6.38 -2.97 -0.92
N SER A 103 5.84 -4.19 -0.76
CA SER A 103 4.39 -4.40 -0.72
C SER A 103 3.74 -3.62 0.44
N ALA A 104 4.36 -3.65 1.63
CA ALA A 104 3.91 -2.89 2.79
C ALA A 104 4.02 -1.37 2.57
N VAL A 105 5.10 -0.90 1.95
CA VAL A 105 5.25 0.52 1.60
C VAL A 105 4.14 0.97 0.65
N ILE A 106 3.86 0.21 -0.42
CA ILE A 106 2.79 0.52 -1.38
C ILE A 106 1.43 0.56 -0.68
N PHE A 107 1.17 -0.39 0.21
CA PHE A 107 -0.04 -0.45 1.03
C PHE A 107 -0.18 0.79 1.91
N ILE A 108 0.87 1.15 2.66
CA ILE A 108 0.84 2.32 3.54
C ILE A 108 0.67 3.61 2.75
N LEU A 109 1.33 3.73 1.59
CA LEU A 109 1.18 4.90 0.71
C LEU A 109 -0.26 5.06 0.22
N GLY A 110 -0.92 3.98 -0.20
CA GLY A 110 -2.34 4.04 -0.58
C GLY A 110 -3.24 4.46 0.58
N ALA A 111 -3.00 3.93 1.79
CA ALA A 111 -3.71 4.34 2.98
C ALA A 111 -3.49 5.82 3.33
N GLN A 112 -2.26 6.33 3.22
CA GLN A 112 -1.94 7.74 3.44
C GLN A 112 -2.63 8.65 2.43
N ILE A 113 -2.72 8.24 1.17
CA ILE A 113 -3.47 8.97 0.15
C ILE A 113 -4.96 9.05 0.55
N ASN A 114 -5.57 7.94 0.96
CA ASN A 114 -6.96 7.94 1.43
C ASN A 114 -7.17 8.86 2.63
N ALA A 115 -6.26 8.80 3.62
CA ALA A 115 -6.29 9.68 4.77
C ALA A 115 -6.18 11.15 4.35
N PHE A 116 -5.22 11.49 3.49
CA PHE A 116 -5.01 12.88 3.04
C PHE A 116 -6.21 13.47 2.30
N PHE A 117 -6.87 12.70 1.43
CA PHE A 117 -7.97 13.23 0.61
C PHE A 117 -9.33 13.24 1.32
N PHE A 118 -9.58 12.31 2.24
CA PHE A 118 -10.93 12.10 2.80
C PHE A 118 -10.99 12.21 4.32
N GLU A 119 -9.89 11.95 5.00
CA GLU A 119 -9.78 12.21 6.41
C GLU A 119 -9.20 13.62 6.59
N HIS A 120 -10.06 14.61 6.74
CA HIS A 120 -9.64 15.90 7.29
C HIS A 120 -9.18 15.63 8.73
N ILE A 121 -7.97 15.13 8.89
CA ILE A 121 -7.29 15.06 10.17
C ILE A 121 -7.22 16.51 10.61
N GLN A 122 -8.13 16.95 11.48
CA GLN A 122 -7.96 18.20 12.19
C GLN A 122 -6.60 18.07 12.89
N PRO A 123 -5.58 18.82 12.49
CA PRO A 123 -4.24 18.66 13.04
C PRO A 123 -4.22 19.33 14.41
N LEU A 124 -4.84 18.68 15.40
CA LEU A 124 -5.25 19.23 16.69
C LEU A 124 -6.16 20.47 16.55
N PRO A 125 -7.19 20.62 17.39
CA PRO A 125 -7.99 21.85 17.41
C PRO A 125 -7.17 23.08 17.85
N VAL A 126 -5.97 22.88 18.42
CA VAL A 126 -5.13 23.97 18.94
C VAL A 126 -3.63 23.61 18.86
N SER A 127 -2.79 24.59 18.51
CA SER A 127 -1.32 24.48 18.43
C SER A 127 -0.71 23.85 19.69
N LEU A 128 0.35 23.06 19.56
CA LEU A 128 1.10 22.44 20.68
C LEU A 128 1.48 23.47 21.75
N GLY A 129 1.82 24.71 21.34
CA GLY A 129 2.07 25.80 22.28
C GLY A 129 0.84 26.20 23.10
N THR A 130 -0.34 26.16 22.50
CA THR A 130 -1.61 26.45 23.18
C THR A 130 -2.10 25.28 24.02
N PHE A 131 -1.81 24.03 23.62
CA PHE A 131 -2.11 22.85 24.43
C PHE A 131 -1.22 22.79 25.68
N VAL A 132 0.06 23.12 25.52
CA VAL A 132 1.01 23.22 26.64
C VAL A 132 0.65 24.40 27.53
N SER A 133 0.24 25.55 26.99
CA SER A 133 -0.22 26.67 27.81
C SER A 133 -1.50 26.32 28.56
N ALA A 134 -2.46 25.65 27.92
CA ALA A 134 -3.70 25.21 28.58
C ALA A 134 -3.43 24.24 29.73
N ILE A 135 -2.53 23.26 29.55
CA ILE A 135 -2.15 22.33 30.62
C ILE A 135 -1.35 23.04 31.72
N ALA A 136 -0.45 23.96 31.36
CA ALA A 136 0.32 24.73 32.33
C ALA A 136 -0.60 25.62 33.20
N ASP A 137 -1.60 26.25 32.59
CA ASP A 137 -2.61 27.04 33.30
C ASP A 137 -3.49 26.16 34.19
N GLU A 138 -3.90 24.97 33.73
CA GLU A 138 -4.68 24.01 34.52
C GLU A 138 -3.90 23.49 35.74
N TYR A 139 -2.59 23.24 35.58
CA TYR A 139 -1.70 22.88 36.69
C TYR A 139 -1.55 24.03 37.69
N ARG A 140 -1.38 25.27 37.20
CA ARG A 140 -1.25 26.46 38.04
C ARG A 140 -2.52 26.74 38.85
N GLU A 141 -3.69 26.53 38.25
CA GLU A 141 -4.97 26.62 38.96
C GLU A 141 -5.12 25.54 40.02
N ARG A 142 -4.70 24.29 39.74
CA ARG A 142 -4.73 23.20 40.73
C ARG A 142 -3.86 23.50 41.94
N GLU A 143 -2.66 24.03 41.72
CA GLU A 143 -1.71 24.38 42.78
C GLU A 143 -2.21 25.55 43.66
N THR A 144 -2.96 26.49 43.10
CA THR A 144 -3.64 27.52 43.91
C THR A 144 -4.88 27.03 44.68
N ARG A 145 -5.46 25.88 44.30
CA ARG A 145 -6.67 25.32 44.97
C ARG A 145 -6.35 24.32 46.08
N GLU A 146 -5.17 23.72 46.10
CA GLU A 146 -4.65 22.98 47.25
C GLU A 146 -3.71 23.88 48.06
N PRO A 147 -4.19 24.65 49.05
CA PRO A 147 -3.27 25.28 49.98
C PRO A 147 -2.47 24.17 50.66
N LEU A 148 -1.14 24.22 50.48
CA LEU A 148 -0.16 23.40 51.19
C LEU A 148 -0.51 23.38 52.69
N ASN A 149 -1.21 22.32 53.12
CA ASN A 149 -1.39 22.00 54.53
C ASN A 149 -0.06 21.44 55.01
N ILE A 150 0.82 22.34 55.42
CA ILE A 150 2.03 22.05 56.19
C ILE A 150 1.77 22.44 57.63
#